data_AF-A0A099CUC7-F1
#
_entry.id   AF-A0A099CUC7-F1
#
_cell.length_a   1.000
_cell.length_b   1.000
_cell.length_c   1.000
_cell.angle_alpha   90.00
_cell.angle_beta   90.00
_cell.angle_gamma   90.00
#
_symmetry.space_group_name_H-M   'P 1'
#
loop_
_entity.id
_entity.type
_entity.pdbx_description
1 polymer ?
#
loop_
_entity_poly.entity_id
_entity_poly.type
_entity_poly.pdbx_seq_one_letter_code
_entity_poly.pdbx_strand_id
1 'polypeptide(L)'
;MATVDGRAYASGNPNQEVAKAPRVAAITSSLLGLAESFSRESLQSTASYNSIATEHGTIVLVRVPSNHKTHALCLWTDRSETFAMTLRHALDTASKLAAVLDDGA
;
A
#
# COMPACT_ATOMS: atom_id res chain seq x y z
N MET A 1 -4.13 -4.65 3.39
CA MET A 1 -2.73 -5.11 3.42
C MET A 1 -2.60 -6.37 2.60
N ALA A 2 -1.52 -6.47 1.86
CA ALA A 2 -1.17 -7.60 1.01
C ALA A 2 0.25 -8.04 1.29
N THR A 3 0.59 -9.26 0.91
CA THR A 3 1.98 -9.67 0.76
C THR A 3 2.53 -9.17 -0.58
N VAL A 4 3.86 -9.05 -0.69
CA VAL A 4 4.53 -8.59 -1.91
C VAL A 4 4.35 -9.55 -3.10
N ASP A 5 4.00 -10.82 -2.87
CA ASP A 5 3.61 -11.79 -3.91
C ASP A 5 2.12 -11.70 -4.29
N GLY A 6 1.38 -10.74 -3.73
CA GLY A 6 0.02 -10.40 -4.16
C GLY A 6 -1.10 -11.13 -3.43
N ARG A 7 -0.82 -11.82 -2.31
CA ARG A 7 -1.86 -12.44 -1.48
C ARG A 7 -2.47 -11.43 -0.52
N ALA A 8 -3.78 -11.53 -0.30
CA ALA A 8 -4.44 -10.73 0.73
C ALA A 8 -3.99 -11.20 2.12
N TYR A 9 -3.64 -10.24 2.98
CA TYR A 9 -3.22 -10.53 4.37
C TYR A 9 -4.25 -10.04 5.38
N ALA A 10 -4.70 -8.78 5.23
CA ALA A 10 -5.73 -8.20 6.11
C ALA A 10 -6.48 -7.06 5.39
N SER A 11 -7.76 -6.87 5.71
CA SER A 11 -8.59 -5.77 5.21
C SER A 11 -9.42 -5.16 6.34
N GLY A 12 -9.51 -3.83 6.39
CA GLY A 12 -10.20 -3.10 7.47
C GLY A 12 -11.35 -2.21 6.99
N ASN A 13 -11.86 -2.40 5.77
CA ASN A 13 -12.95 -1.56 5.25
C ASN A 13 -14.31 -2.22 5.53
N PRO A 14 -15.18 -1.62 6.38
CA PRO A 14 -16.48 -2.20 6.73
C PRO A 14 -17.48 -2.20 5.57
N ASN A 15 -17.29 -1.33 4.57
CA ASN A 15 -18.17 -1.17 3.41
C ASN A 15 -17.64 -1.92 2.17
N GLN A 16 -16.50 -2.59 2.29
CA GLN A 16 -15.91 -3.34 1.17
C GLN A 16 -16.30 -4.80 1.27
N GLU A 17 -16.82 -5.36 0.18
CA GLU A 17 -16.99 -6.80 0.07
C GLU A 17 -15.64 -7.49 0.28
N VAL A 18 -15.56 -8.36 1.30
CA VAL A 18 -14.38 -9.17 1.62
C VAL A 18 -13.84 -9.90 0.38
N ALA A 19 -14.73 -10.28 -0.54
CA ALA A 19 -14.42 -10.92 -1.82
C ALA A 19 -13.49 -10.09 -2.74
N LYS A 20 -13.42 -8.77 -2.58
CA LYS A 20 -12.56 -7.89 -3.39
C LYS A 20 -11.11 -7.83 -2.87
N ALA A 21 -10.85 -8.25 -1.64
CA ALA A 21 -9.54 -8.13 -1.02
C ALA A 21 -8.41 -8.88 -1.77
N PRO A 22 -8.60 -10.13 -2.25
CA PRO A 22 -7.57 -10.83 -3.04
C PRO A 22 -7.22 -10.10 -4.34
N ARG A 23 -8.22 -9.55 -5.03
CA ARG A 23 -8.00 -8.80 -6.28
C ARG A 23 -7.22 -7.51 -6.02
N VAL A 24 -7.58 -6.77 -4.98
CA VAL A 24 -6.88 -5.53 -4.60
C VAL A 24 -5.43 -5.85 -4.19
N ALA A 25 -5.19 -6.96 -3.49
CA ALA A 25 -3.85 -7.40 -3.11
C ALA A 25 -2.95 -7.69 -4.33
N ALA A 26 -3.47 -8.44 -5.31
CA ALA A 26 -2.74 -8.74 -6.55
C ALA A 26 -2.40 -7.48 -7.35
N ILE A 27 -3.36 -6.55 -7.46
CA ILE A 27 -3.15 -5.26 -8.13
C ILE A 27 -2.11 -4.42 -7.38
N THR A 28 -2.18 -4.37 -6.05
CA THR A 28 -1.22 -3.62 -5.21
C THR A 28 0.21 -4.11 -5.42
N SER A 29 0.44 -5.43 -5.37
CA SER A 29 1.75 -6.03 -5.63
C SER A 29 2.26 -5.67 -7.03
N SER A 30 1.40 -5.81 -8.04
CA SER A 30 1.75 -5.51 -9.44
C SER A 30 2.17 -4.05 -9.63
N LEU A 31 1.39 -3.11 -9.07
CA LEU A 31 1.67 -1.67 -9.17
C LEU A 31 2.96 -1.28 -8.43
N LEU A 32 3.26 -1.90 -7.29
CA LEU A 32 4.52 -1.67 -6.58
C LEU A 32 5.72 -2.20 -7.37
N GLY A 33 5.61 -3.40 -7.97
CA GLY A 33 6.67 -3.95 -8.82
C GLY A 33 6.93 -3.10 -10.07
N LEU A 34 5.87 -2.59 -10.70
CA LEU A 34 5.95 -1.67 -11.83
C LEU A 34 6.58 -0.33 -11.44
N ALA A 35 6.12 0.28 -10.34
CA ALA A 35 6.66 1.55 -9.84
C ALA A 35 8.17 1.45 -9.51
N GLU A 36 8.58 0.34 -8.89
CA GLU A 36 9.99 0.07 -8.58
C GLU A 36 10.82 -0.08 -9.85
N SER A 37 10.33 -0.86 -10.82
CA SER A 37 11.04 -1.07 -12.09
C SER A 37 11.16 0.23 -12.88
N PHE A 38 10.10 1.02 -12.94
CA PHE A 38 10.10 2.30 -13.63
C PHE A 38 11.01 3.33 -12.95
N SER A 39 11.03 3.37 -11.60
CA SER A 39 11.91 4.28 -10.84
C SER A 39 13.38 3.94 -11.04
N ARG A 40 13.71 2.64 -11.06
CA ARG A 40 15.07 2.18 -11.32
C ARG A 40 15.53 2.53 -12.73
N GLU A 41 14.66 2.34 -13.72
CA GLU A 41 14.99 2.65 -15.13
C GLU A 41 15.12 4.16 -15.36
N SER A 42 14.19 4.95 -14.82
CA SER A 42 14.09 6.37 -15.12
C SER A 42 15.08 7.23 -14.33
N LEU A 43 15.33 6.86 -13.07
CA LEU A 43 16.08 7.69 -12.12
C LEU A 43 17.16 6.92 -11.35
N GLN A 44 17.42 5.65 -11.67
CA GLN A 44 18.33 4.78 -10.91
C GLN A 44 18.00 4.77 -9.41
N SER A 45 16.70 4.85 -9.09
CA SER A 45 16.20 5.01 -7.72
C SER A 45 15.12 3.99 -7.39
N THR A 46 14.71 3.96 -6.12
CA THR A 46 13.65 3.09 -5.59
C THR A 46 12.37 3.89 -5.34
N ALA A 47 11.21 3.26 -5.48
CA ALA A 47 9.93 3.90 -5.21
C ALA A 47 9.57 3.80 -3.72
N SER A 48 9.47 4.94 -3.03
CA SER A 48 9.04 4.96 -1.62
C SER A 48 7.55 4.65 -1.47
N TYR A 49 6.73 5.18 -2.38
CA TYR A 49 5.29 4.96 -2.44
C TYR A 49 4.77 5.17 -3.86
N ASN A 50 3.54 4.75 -4.11
CA ASN A 50 2.78 5.08 -5.32
C ASN A 50 1.46 5.75 -4.93
N SER A 51 1.05 6.79 -5.66
CA SER A 51 -0.20 7.50 -5.46
C SER A 51 -0.99 7.59 -6.75
N ILE A 52 -2.29 7.28 -6.68
CA ILE A 52 -3.21 7.34 -7.82
C ILE A 52 -4.34 8.29 -7.46
N ALA A 53 -4.41 9.43 -8.15
CA ALA A 53 -5.54 10.33 -8.08
C ALA A 53 -6.68 9.79 -8.96
N THR A 54 -7.90 9.81 -8.43
CA THR A 54 -9.12 9.43 -9.15
C THR A 54 -10.15 10.54 -8.99
N GLU A 55 -11.21 10.51 -9.80
CA GLU A 55 -12.33 11.45 -9.65
C GLU A 55 -13.00 11.35 -8.26
N HIS A 56 -12.91 10.18 -7.61
CA HIS A 56 -13.61 9.91 -6.36
C HIS A 56 -12.73 9.93 -5.12
N GLY A 57 -11.43 10.19 -5.26
CA GLY A 57 -10.49 10.17 -4.13
C GLY A 57 -9.09 9.76 -4.54
N THR A 58 -8.27 9.42 -3.55
CA THR A 58 -6.85 9.08 -3.76
C THR A 58 -6.53 7.71 -3.18
N ILE A 59 -5.74 6.93 -3.92
CA ILE A 59 -5.19 5.65 -3.50
C ILE A 59 -3.69 5.84 -3.25
N VAL A 60 -3.19 5.32 -2.13
CA VAL A 60 -1.78 5.31 -1.77
C VAL A 60 -1.34 3.88 -1.49
N LEU A 61 -0.27 3.47 -2.14
CA LEU A 61 0.37 2.16 -1.98
C LEU A 61 1.76 2.37 -1.38
N VAL A 62 2.06 1.68 -0.29
CA VAL A 62 3.36 1.75 0.39
C VAL A 62 3.87 0.34 0.72
N ARG A 63 5.19 0.15 0.67
CA ARG A 63 5.82 -1.03 1.27
C ARG A 63 5.80 -0.86 2.78
N VAL A 64 5.46 -1.92 3.51
CA VAL A 64 5.56 -1.92 4.97
C VAL A 64 7.03 -2.12 5.33
N PRO A 65 7.66 -1.21 6.10
CA PRO A 65 9.09 -1.26 6.39
C PRO A 65 9.43 -2.24 7.53
N SER A 66 8.87 -3.46 7.48
CA SER A 66 9.18 -4.52 8.46
C SER A 66 10.50 -5.24 8.10
N ASN A 67 11.08 -5.98 9.04
CA ASN A 67 12.34 -6.71 8.85
C ASN A 67 12.32 -7.64 7.63
N HIS A 68 11.22 -8.38 7.45
CA HIS A 68 11.06 -9.31 6.34
C HIS A 68 10.67 -8.63 5.02
N LYS A 69 10.23 -7.37 5.04
CA LYS A 69 9.82 -6.58 3.85
C LYS A 69 8.84 -7.31 2.92
N THR A 70 8.04 -8.21 3.47
CA THR A 70 7.12 -9.08 2.74
C THR A 70 5.73 -8.49 2.57
N HIS A 71 5.44 -7.31 3.13
CA HIS A 71 4.10 -6.75 3.17
C HIS A 71 4.00 -5.38 2.48
N ALA A 72 2.80 -5.11 1.98
CA ALA A 72 2.41 -3.87 1.33
C ALA A 72 1.06 -3.40 1.86
N LEU A 73 0.94 -2.10 2.11
CA LEU A 73 -0.29 -1.44 2.51
C LEU A 73 -0.88 -0.69 1.32
N CYS A 74 -2.16 -0.92 1.08
CA CYS A 74 -3.00 -0.12 0.19
C CYS A 74 -4.01 0.61 1.08
N LEU A 75 -4.02 1.93 1.00
CA LEU A 75 -4.93 2.81 1.71
C LEU A 75 -5.54 3.76 0.68
N TRP A 76 -6.83 4.05 0.82
CA TRP A 76 -7.50 5.04 -0.01
C TRP A 76 -8.47 5.84 0.83
N THR A 77 -8.72 7.06 0.38
CA THR A 77 -9.74 7.95 0.93
C THR A 77 -10.61 8.46 -0.20
N ASP A 78 -11.83 8.86 0.11
CA ASP A 78 -12.68 9.57 -0.84
C ASP A 78 -12.28 11.06 -0.94
N ARG A 79 -13.13 11.88 -1.56
CA ARG A 79 -12.91 13.33 -1.74
C ARG A 79 -12.97 14.16 -0.46
N SER A 80 -13.36 13.58 0.68
CA SER A 80 -13.38 14.32 1.95
C SER A 80 -11.99 14.61 2.51
N GLU A 81 -10.98 13.87 2.05
CA GLU A 81 -9.59 13.98 2.51
C GLU A 81 -8.66 14.53 1.43
N THR A 82 -7.62 15.24 1.87
CA THR A 82 -6.56 15.72 0.97
C THR A 82 -5.49 14.65 0.79
N PHE A 83 -4.86 14.61 -0.40
CA PHE A 83 -3.77 13.65 -0.67
C PHE A 83 -2.67 13.68 0.40
N ALA A 84 -2.28 14.86 0.89
CA ALA A 84 -1.25 14.99 1.92
C ALA A 84 -1.62 14.24 3.20
N MET A 85 -2.88 14.31 3.62
CA MET A 85 -3.39 13.59 4.79
C MET A 85 -3.45 12.08 4.52
N THR A 86 -3.97 11.67 3.37
CA THR A 86 -4.00 10.26 2.95
C THR A 86 -2.60 9.63 2.95
N LEU A 87 -1.61 10.34 2.40
CA LEU A 87 -0.22 9.90 2.37
C LEU A 87 0.37 9.80 3.78
N ARG A 88 0.16 10.81 4.63
CA ARG A 88 0.60 10.78 6.03
C ARG A 88 0.02 9.57 6.76
N HIS A 89 -1.29 9.36 6.64
CA HIS A 89 -1.96 8.21 7.25
C HIS A 89 -1.42 6.88 6.74
N ALA A 90 -1.15 6.76 5.44
CA ALA A 90 -0.57 5.55 4.87
C ALA A 90 0.83 5.25 5.43
N LEU A 91 1.71 6.26 5.49
CA LEU A 91 3.07 6.12 6.03
C LEU A 91 3.07 5.80 7.53
N ASP A 92 2.31 6.56 8.33
CA ASP A 92 2.20 6.32 9.78
C ASP A 92 1.63 4.92 10.07
N THR A 93 0.63 4.49 9.30
CA THR A 93 0.03 3.16 9.46
C THR A 93 1.03 2.07 9.06
N ALA A 94 1.79 2.25 7.98
CA ALA A 94 2.82 1.30 7.57
C ALA A 94 3.92 1.16 8.63
N SER A 95 4.37 2.26 9.23
CA SER A 95 5.35 2.22 10.33
C SER A 95 4.82 1.49 11.55
N LYS A 96 3.55 1.73 11.94
CA LYS A 96 2.91 1.01 13.06
C LYS A 96 2.75 -0.48 12.76
N LEU A 97 2.36 -0.83 11.54
CA LEU A 97 2.24 -2.22 11.11
C LEU A 97 3.60 -2.92 11.11
N ALA A 98 4.67 -2.24 10.70
CA ALA A 98 6.01 -2.80 10.77
C ALA A 98 6.39 -3.20 12.19
N ALA A 99 6.17 -2.32 13.17
CA ALA A 99 6.43 -2.63 14.58
C ALA A 99 5.66 -3.87 15.06
N VAL A 100 4.36 -3.95 14.75
CA VAL A 100 3.52 -5.10 15.15
C VAL A 100 3.97 -6.41 14.47
N LEU A 101 4.36 -6.35 13.19
CA LEU A 101 4.80 -7.52 12.44
C LEU A 101 6.17 -8.02 12.91
N ASP A 102 7.05 -7.11 13.33
CA ASP A 102 8.39 -7.45 13.81
C ASP A 102 8.39 -7.92 15.27
N ASP A 103 7.48 -7.42 16.10
CA ASP A 103 7.28 -7.89 17.48
C ASP A 103 6.63 -9.29 17.55
N GLY A 104 5.90 -9.69 16.50
CA GLY A 104 5.21 -10.97 16.41
C GLY A 104 5.99 -12.07 15.68
N ALA A 105 7.23 -11.81 15.25
CA ALA A 105 8.09 -12.71 14.48
C ALA A 105 9.09 -13.50 15.34
#